data_AF-A0A7S1BFB2-F1
#
_entry.id   AF-A0A7S1BFB2-F1
#
_cell.length_a   1.000
_cell.length_b   1.000
_cell.length_c   1.000
_cell.angle_alpha   90.00
_cell.angle_beta   90.00
_cell.angle_gamma   90.00
#
_symmetry.space_group_name_H-M   'P 1'
#
loop_
_entity.id
_entity.type
_entity.pdbx_description
1 polymer ?
#
loop_
_entity_poly.entity_id
_entity_poly.type
_entity_poly.pdbx_seq_one_letter_code
_entity_poly.pdbx_strand_id
1 'polypeptide(L)'
;APERVFRAEAAIVNYYGGKCTRMGGHRDDLELALEAPVVSASLGCPAVFLLGGEGGSDGNDGDGKRKRDADGDDLPPKVLPILVRSGDVMVLGGKSRLRLHGVAKILMGEEAAAVGVRLVEEGDRCSDGKYAPKFGAGTERRSLSDHDDEQSTEEEDLVYVRRFLSNHRININIRQVLPTGEVDFPPASVAD
;
A
#
# COMPACT_ATOMS: atom_id res chain seq x y z
N ALA A 1 -31.73 -5.22 -7.01
CA ALA A 1 -30.76 -4.52 -7.90
C ALA A 1 -29.85 -5.57 -8.49
N PRO A 2 -29.41 -5.46 -9.77
CA PRO A 2 -28.43 -6.37 -10.31
C PRO A 2 -27.18 -6.36 -9.42
N GLU A 3 -26.61 -7.54 -9.19
CA GLU A 3 -25.43 -7.72 -8.36
C GLU A 3 -24.26 -6.97 -9.02
N ARG A 4 -23.78 -5.89 -8.37
CA ARG A 4 -22.64 -5.14 -8.87
C ARG A 4 -21.37 -5.94 -8.58
N VAL A 5 -20.93 -6.73 -9.55
CA VAL A 5 -19.71 -7.53 -9.45
C VAL A 5 -18.49 -6.64 -9.74
N PHE A 6 -17.58 -6.55 -8.77
CA PHE A 6 -16.30 -5.86 -8.94
C PHE A 6 -15.39 -6.61 -9.92
N ARG A 7 -14.79 -5.91 -10.88
CA ARG A 7 -13.82 -6.47 -11.83
C ARG A 7 -12.43 -5.91 -11.56
N ALA A 8 -11.49 -6.80 -11.27
CA ALA A 8 -10.08 -6.44 -11.10
C ALA A 8 -9.43 -6.21 -12.48
N GLU A 9 -9.33 -4.96 -12.90
CA GLU A 9 -8.88 -4.58 -14.25
C GLU A 9 -7.48 -3.94 -14.23
N ALA A 10 -7.11 -3.28 -13.13
CA ALA A 10 -5.79 -2.71 -12.93
C ALA A 10 -5.28 -2.95 -11.51
N ALA A 11 -3.96 -3.06 -11.37
CA ALA A 11 -3.29 -3.13 -10.08
C ALA A 11 -2.03 -2.25 -10.07
N ILE A 12 -1.84 -1.51 -8.97
CA ILE A 12 -0.60 -0.78 -8.69
C ILE A 12 0.07 -1.44 -7.50
N VAL A 13 1.30 -1.93 -7.71
CA VAL A 13 2.11 -2.55 -6.66
C VAL A 13 3.17 -1.55 -6.19
N ASN A 14 3.04 -1.08 -4.96
CA ASN A 14 3.97 -0.15 -4.34
C ASN A 14 4.91 -0.89 -3.39
N TYR A 15 6.22 -0.69 -3.56
CA TYR A 15 7.26 -1.21 -2.69
C TYR A 15 7.81 -0.07 -1.83
N TYR A 16 7.71 -0.20 -0.52
CA TYR A 16 8.26 0.74 0.44
C TYR A 16 9.46 0.10 1.13
N GLY A 17 10.64 0.70 0.99
CA GLY A 17 11.87 0.27 1.66
C GLY A 17 12.49 1.38 2.50
N GLY A 18 13.32 1.03 3.48
CA GLY A 18 14.06 1.99 4.29
C GLY A 18 13.19 2.87 5.22
N LYS A 19 13.85 3.66 6.06
CA LYS A 19 13.21 4.41 7.17
C LYS A 19 12.40 5.64 6.74
N CYS A 20 12.55 6.11 5.49
CA CYS A 20 12.03 7.41 5.07
C CYS A 20 11.06 7.35 3.88
N THR A 21 10.68 6.16 3.41
CA THR A 21 9.72 6.06 2.30
C THR A 21 8.32 6.35 2.80
N ARG A 22 7.65 7.26 2.09
CA ARG A 22 6.30 7.75 2.39
C ARG A 22 5.55 8.00 1.10
N MET A 23 4.23 8.00 1.19
CA MET A 23 3.35 8.37 0.10
C MET A 23 2.56 9.61 0.52
N GLY A 24 2.74 10.70 -0.21
CA GLY A 24 2.03 11.96 0.03
C GLY A 24 0.52 11.80 -0.09
N GLY A 25 -0.21 12.78 0.47
CA GLY A 25 -1.66 12.84 0.33
C GLY A 25 -2.07 12.96 -1.14
N HIS A 26 -2.85 12.01 -1.63
CA HIS A 26 -3.38 11.99 -2.99
C HIS A 26 -4.80 11.42 -3.01
N ARG A 27 -5.44 11.51 -4.17
CA ARG A 27 -6.70 10.85 -4.48
C ARG A 27 -6.47 9.88 -5.63
N ASP A 28 -7.26 8.82 -5.63
CA ASP A 28 -7.34 7.88 -6.75
C ASP A 28 -8.57 8.28 -7.58
N ASP A 29 -8.43 9.19 -8.55
CA ASP A 29 -9.56 9.75 -9.31
C ASP A 29 -9.39 9.68 -10.83
N LEU A 30 -8.52 8.77 -11.29
CA LEU A 30 -8.21 8.60 -12.71
C LEU A 30 -9.01 7.48 -13.39
N GLU A 31 -9.71 6.63 -12.62
CA GLU A 31 -10.56 5.59 -13.18
C GLU A 31 -11.89 6.16 -13.71
N LEU A 32 -12.43 5.58 -14.78
CA LEU A 32 -13.79 5.92 -15.24
C LEU A 32 -14.84 5.36 -14.26
N ALA A 33 -14.55 4.23 -13.61
CA ALA A 33 -15.39 3.58 -12.62
C ALA A 33 -15.23 4.13 -11.19
N LEU A 34 -15.46 5.44 -10.98
CA LEU A 34 -15.32 6.06 -9.65
C LEU A 34 -16.29 5.53 -8.58
N GLU A 35 -17.36 4.83 -8.96
CA GLU A 35 -18.26 4.17 -8.00
C GLU A 35 -17.71 2.82 -7.48
N ALA A 36 -16.78 2.20 -8.20
CA ALA A 36 -16.16 0.95 -7.79
C ALA A 36 -15.10 1.20 -6.70
N PRO A 37 -14.97 0.30 -5.71
CA PRO A 37 -13.99 0.48 -4.63
C PRO A 37 -12.55 0.33 -5.12
N VAL A 38 -11.61 0.92 -4.37
CA VAL A 38 -10.20 0.52 -4.40
C VAL A 38 -9.97 -0.51 -3.30
N VAL A 39 -9.38 -1.65 -3.66
CA VAL A 39 -9.02 -2.70 -2.71
C VAL A 39 -7.51 -2.69 -2.53
N SER A 40 -7.04 -2.41 -1.31
CA SER A 40 -5.62 -2.33 -0.98
C SER A 40 -5.21 -3.47 -0.06
N ALA A 41 -4.39 -4.40 -0.55
CA ALA A 41 -3.82 -5.47 0.26
C ALA A 41 -2.40 -5.10 0.71
N SER A 42 -2.05 -5.45 1.94
CA SER A 42 -0.80 -5.03 2.58
C SER A 42 0.02 -6.21 3.06
N LEU A 43 1.33 -6.21 2.77
CA LEU A 43 2.26 -7.26 3.20
C LEU A 43 3.54 -6.64 3.79
N GLY A 44 4.11 -7.28 4.81
CA GLY A 44 5.38 -6.88 5.44
C GLY A 44 5.22 -5.85 6.54
N CYS A 45 6.13 -4.88 6.60
CA CYS A 45 6.19 -3.91 7.70
C CYS A 45 4.85 -3.15 7.90
N PRO A 46 4.40 -2.98 9.16
CA PRO A 46 3.20 -2.20 9.45
C PRO A 46 3.37 -0.74 9.06
N ALA A 47 2.28 -0.07 8.72
CA ALA A 47 2.29 1.33 8.30
C ALA A 47 1.20 2.16 8.96
N VAL A 48 1.48 3.45 9.10
CA VAL A 48 0.49 4.46 9.47
C VAL A 48 -0.10 5.02 8.17
N PHE A 49 -1.30 4.56 7.84
CA PHE A 49 -2.11 5.11 6.76
C PHE A 49 -2.90 6.30 7.28
N LEU A 50 -2.97 7.38 6.50
CA LEU A 50 -3.77 8.55 6.84
C LEU A 50 -4.96 8.63 5.88
N LEU A 51 -6.17 8.67 6.42
CA LEU A 51 -7.39 8.94 5.67
C LEU A 51 -7.90 10.34 6.01
N GLY A 52 -8.08 11.20 5.01
CA GLY A 52 -8.66 12.52 5.18
C GLY A 52 -10.09 12.47 5.72
N GLY A 53 -10.49 13.50 6.46
CA GLY A 53 -11.83 13.64 7.02
C GLY A 53 -12.93 13.86 5.97
N GLU A 54 -14.19 13.81 6.43
CA GLU A 54 -15.34 14.22 5.63
C GLU A 54 -15.33 15.74 5.43
N GLY A 55 -15.13 16.16 4.18
CA GLY A 55 -14.96 17.55 3.78
C GLY A 55 -13.94 17.60 2.66
N GLY A 56 -14.36 17.95 1.44
CA GLY A 56 -13.48 18.01 0.29
C GLY A 56 -12.27 18.90 0.61
N SER A 57 -11.07 18.33 0.51
CA SER A 57 -9.76 18.95 0.77
C SER A 57 -9.52 19.38 2.22
N ASP A 58 -8.47 18.86 2.86
CA ASP A 58 -7.63 19.53 3.88
C ASP A 58 -8.27 20.32 5.05
N GLY A 59 -9.53 20.09 5.40
CA GLY A 59 -10.24 20.97 6.34
C GLY A 59 -10.72 22.27 5.71
N ASN A 60 -10.89 22.30 4.38
CA ASN A 60 -11.47 23.40 3.65
C ASN A 60 -12.99 23.42 3.74
N ASP A 61 -13.55 24.62 3.87
CA ASP A 61 -14.99 24.87 3.76
C ASP A 61 -15.46 24.84 2.30
N GLY A 62 -15.24 23.74 1.56
CA GLY A 62 -15.69 23.56 0.17
C GLY A 62 -15.12 24.52 -0.89
N ASP A 63 -14.47 25.61 -0.45
CA ASP A 63 -14.07 26.79 -1.23
C ASP A 63 -12.54 26.98 -1.27
N GLY A 64 -11.78 25.95 -0.87
CA GLY A 64 -10.31 26.02 -0.89
C GLY A 64 -9.64 26.65 0.36
N LYS A 65 -10.41 27.16 1.32
CA LYS A 65 -9.89 27.84 2.54
C LYS A 65 -9.85 26.95 3.77
N ARG A 66 -8.66 26.80 4.38
CA ARG A 66 -8.48 26.04 5.62
C ARG A 66 -9.36 26.64 6.69
N LYS A 67 -10.02 25.78 7.46
CA LYS A 67 -10.72 26.20 8.67
C LYS A 67 -9.73 26.93 9.57
N ARG A 68 -10.17 28.04 10.15
CA ARG A 68 -9.38 28.78 11.13
C ARG A 68 -10.00 28.67 12.51
N ASP A 69 -9.16 28.73 13.53
CA ASP A 69 -9.64 28.84 14.91
C ASP A 69 -10.18 30.25 15.21
N ALA A 70 -10.58 30.48 16.46
CA ALA A 70 -11.13 31.76 16.89
C ALA A 70 -10.11 32.91 16.81
N ASP A 71 -8.82 32.58 16.80
CA ASP A 71 -7.70 33.52 16.76
C ASP A 71 -7.26 33.83 15.32
N GLY A 72 -7.78 33.09 14.34
CA GLY A 72 -7.52 33.28 12.92
C GLY A 72 -6.36 32.44 12.39
N ASP A 73 -5.91 31.43 13.13
CA ASP A 73 -4.87 30.49 12.70
C ASP A 73 -5.47 29.30 11.97
N ASP A 74 -4.80 28.82 10.92
CA ASP A 74 -5.24 27.65 10.14
C ASP A 74 -5.22 26.39 11.02
N LEU A 75 -6.39 25.77 11.20
CA LEU A 75 -6.53 24.47 11.83
C LEU A 75 -5.85 23.39 10.97
N PRO A 76 -5.22 22.39 11.60
CA PRO A 76 -4.65 21.27 10.88
C PRO A 76 -5.75 20.47 10.16
N PRO A 77 -5.45 19.87 8.99
CA PRO A 77 -6.40 19.04 8.28
C PRO A 77 -6.84 17.87 9.16
N LYS A 78 -8.14 17.62 9.22
CA LYS A 78 -8.68 16.46 9.96
C LYS A 78 -8.27 15.18 9.23
N VAL A 79 -7.42 14.38 9.87
CA VAL A 79 -6.97 13.08 9.37
C VAL A 79 -7.27 11.99 10.39
N LEU A 80 -7.66 10.81 9.90
CA LEU A 80 -7.82 9.59 10.66
C LEU A 80 -6.57 8.72 10.43
N PRO A 81 -5.69 8.55 11.42
CA PRO A 81 -4.61 7.59 11.35
C PRO A 81 -5.14 6.17 11.53
N ILE A 82 -4.72 5.27 10.65
CA ILE A 82 -5.08 3.85 10.66
C ILE A 82 -3.78 3.04 10.63
N LEU A 83 -3.60 2.18 11.62
CA LEU A 83 -2.51 1.21 11.60
C LEU A 83 -2.87 0.05 10.68
N VAL A 84 -2.03 -0.20 9.67
CA VAL A 84 -2.23 -1.27 8.68
C VAL A 84 -1.09 -2.27 8.77
N ARG A 85 -1.38 -3.49 9.17
CA ARG A 85 -0.43 -4.59 9.38
C ARG A 85 -0.31 -5.47 8.14
N SER A 86 0.65 -6.40 8.16
CA SER A 86 0.74 -7.45 7.15
C SER A 86 -0.52 -8.32 7.18
N GLY A 87 -1.11 -8.57 6.02
CA GLY A 87 -2.35 -9.32 5.86
C GLY A 87 -3.62 -8.46 5.90
N ASP A 88 -3.55 -7.20 6.34
CA ASP A 88 -4.70 -6.31 6.35
C ASP A 88 -5.12 -5.94 4.92
N VAL A 89 -6.44 -5.87 4.71
CA VAL A 89 -7.06 -5.42 3.47
C VAL A 89 -7.94 -4.21 3.76
N MET A 90 -7.69 -3.11 3.06
CA MET A 90 -8.53 -1.91 3.10
C MET A 90 -9.39 -1.83 1.86
N VAL A 91 -10.67 -1.52 2.02
CA VAL A 91 -11.61 -1.29 0.92
C VAL A 91 -12.11 0.15 0.99
N LEU A 92 -11.67 0.98 0.05
CA LEU A 92 -12.07 2.38 -0.06
C LEU A 92 -13.22 2.49 -1.07
N GLY A 93 -14.46 2.47 -0.57
CA GLY A 93 -15.68 2.56 -1.37
C GLY A 93 -16.58 3.73 -0.97
N GLY A 94 -17.58 4.04 -1.80
CA GLY A 94 -18.56 5.09 -1.54
C GLY A 94 -17.91 6.43 -1.15
N LYS A 95 -18.34 7.02 -0.03
CA LYS A 95 -17.80 8.32 0.45
C LYS A 95 -16.31 8.29 0.81
N SER A 96 -15.69 7.13 0.97
CA SER A 96 -14.25 7.01 1.27
C SER A 96 -13.38 6.92 0.00
N ARG A 97 -13.98 6.56 -1.14
CA ARG A 97 -13.29 6.28 -2.42
C ARG A 97 -12.47 7.45 -2.96
N LEU A 98 -12.90 8.68 -2.69
CA LEU A 98 -12.29 9.92 -3.18
C LEU A 98 -11.70 10.78 -2.05
N ARG A 99 -11.51 10.19 -0.85
CA ARG A 99 -10.85 10.92 0.24
C ARG A 99 -9.36 11.00 -0.02
N LEU A 100 -8.77 12.12 0.37
CA LEU A 100 -7.32 12.27 0.36
C LEU A 100 -6.73 11.22 1.30
N HIS A 101 -5.69 10.52 0.85
CA HIS A 101 -5.04 9.54 1.68
C HIS A 101 -3.57 9.37 1.33
N GLY A 102 -2.83 8.72 2.22
CA GLY A 102 -1.40 8.49 2.04
C GLY A 102 -0.84 7.57 3.11
N VAL A 103 0.45 7.27 2.97
CA VAL A 103 1.21 6.46 3.94
C VAL A 103 2.23 7.37 4.59
N ALA A 104 1.98 7.73 5.85
CA ALA A 104 2.81 8.68 6.58
C ALA A 104 4.13 8.05 7.03
N LYS A 105 4.10 6.79 7.48
CA LYS A 105 5.25 6.11 8.03
C LYS A 105 5.15 4.60 7.88
N ILE A 106 6.26 3.97 7.53
CA ILE A 106 6.48 2.53 7.67
C ILE A 106 7.19 2.30 9.01
N LEU A 107 6.66 1.40 9.83
CA LEU A 107 7.20 1.05 11.14
C LEU A 107 8.10 -0.17 10.97
N MET A 108 9.35 -0.07 11.42
CA MET A 108 10.37 -1.11 11.27
C MET A 108 11.07 -1.40 12.60
N GLY A 109 11.65 -2.60 12.75
CA GLY A 109 12.37 -2.99 13.96
C GLY A 109 11.53 -2.87 15.23
N GLU A 110 12.04 -2.18 16.24
CA GLU A 110 11.36 -1.96 17.53
C GLU A 110 9.98 -1.29 17.37
N GLU A 111 9.81 -0.40 16.38
CA GLU A 111 8.52 0.26 16.13
C GLU A 111 7.45 -0.72 15.65
N ALA A 112 7.85 -1.71 14.84
CA ALA A 112 6.96 -2.77 14.38
C ALA A 112 6.62 -3.73 15.53
N ALA A 113 7.61 -4.07 16.36
CA ALA A 113 7.42 -4.91 17.54
C ALA A 113 6.44 -4.27 18.54
N ALA A 114 6.55 -2.95 18.77
CA ALA A 114 5.68 -2.20 19.66
C ALA A 114 4.20 -2.22 19.26
N VAL A 115 3.89 -2.43 17.97
CA VAL A 115 2.50 -2.51 17.46
C VAL A 115 1.99 -3.95 17.30
N GLY A 116 2.70 -4.91 17.90
CA GLY A 116 2.34 -6.31 17.95
C GLY A 116 2.64 -7.09 16.68
N VAL A 117 3.55 -6.59 15.83
CA VAL A 117 3.98 -7.30 14.62
C VAL A 117 5.37 -7.88 14.86
N ARG A 118 5.44 -9.21 14.97
CA ARG A 118 6.71 -9.94 14.96
C ARG A 118 7.24 -9.97 13.53
N LEU A 119 8.30 -9.21 13.27
CA LEU A 119 9.03 -9.30 12.01
C LEU A 119 9.86 -10.58 12.00
N VAL A 120 10.15 -11.09 10.80
CA VAL A 120 11.04 -12.26 10.65
C VAL A 120 12.47 -11.85 10.99
N GLU A 121 13.07 -12.51 11.98
CA GLU A 121 14.43 -12.24 12.46
C GLU A 121 15.46 -13.18 11.83
N GLU A 122 16.73 -12.81 11.92
CA GLU A 122 17.84 -13.68 11.53
C GLU A 122 17.85 -14.93 12.43
N GLY A 123 17.65 -16.11 11.82
CA GLY A 123 17.52 -17.38 12.54
C GLY A 123 16.10 -17.89 12.73
N ASP A 124 15.07 -17.13 12.32
CA ASP A 124 13.72 -17.67 12.21
C ASP A 124 13.67 -18.80 11.18
N ARG A 125 13.23 -19.98 11.62
CA ARG A 125 13.16 -21.19 10.80
C ARG A 125 11.75 -21.36 10.24
N CYS A 126 11.65 -21.88 9.01
CA CYS A 126 10.41 -22.48 8.54
C CYS A 126 9.97 -23.63 9.46
N SER A 127 8.69 -24.01 9.40
CA SER A 127 8.05 -25.05 10.22
C SER A 127 8.87 -26.33 10.35
N ASP A 128 9.65 -26.65 9.32
CA ASP A 128 10.41 -27.89 9.20
C ASP A 128 11.81 -27.81 9.83
N GLY A 129 12.18 -26.68 10.46
CA GLY A 129 13.36 -26.57 11.33
C GLY A 129 14.73 -26.70 10.64
N LYS A 130 14.76 -26.83 9.30
CA LYS A 130 15.95 -27.18 8.52
C LYS A 130 16.82 -26.01 8.08
N TYR A 131 16.36 -24.77 8.19
CA TYR A 131 17.06 -23.67 7.52
C TYR A 131 17.16 -22.38 8.35
N ALA A 132 18.40 -21.93 8.54
CA ALA A 132 18.77 -20.56 8.86
C ALA A 132 19.87 -20.19 7.84
N PRO A 133 19.63 -19.25 6.90
CA PRO A 133 20.67 -18.89 5.94
C PRO A 133 21.87 -18.31 6.69
N LYS A 134 23.05 -18.91 6.51
CA LYS A 134 24.31 -18.29 6.93
C LYS A 134 24.58 -17.15 5.96
N PHE A 135 24.33 -15.91 6.37
CA PHE A 135 24.78 -14.75 5.61
C PHE A 135 26.30 -14.66 5.74
N GLY A 136 27.02 -15.13 4.72
CA GLY A 136 28.45 -14.87 4.61
C GLY A 136 28.68 -13.36 4.67
N ALA A 137 29.60 -12.92 5.51
CA ALA A 137 30.02 -11.52 5.66
C ALA A 137 30.75 -10.95 4.41
N GLY A 138 30.52 -11.53 3.22
CA GLY A 138 31.15 -11.17 1.96
C GLY A 138 30.10 -10.68 0.97
N THR A 139 30.10 -9.38 0.72
CA THR A 139 29.60 -8.77 -0.50
C THR A 139 30.27 -9.40 -1.72
N GLU A 140 29.60 -10.35 -2.36
CA GLU A 140 29.79 -10.63 -3.78
C GLU A 140 28.43 -10.43 -4.44
N ARG A 141 28.32 -9.39 -5.29
CA ARG A 141 27.13 -9.16 -6.09
C ARG A 141 27.01 -10.32 -7.06
N ARG A 142 26.06 -11.23 -6.86
CA ARG A 142 25.68 -12.17 -7.91
C ARG A 142 25.15 -11.35 -9.09
N SER A 143 25.86 -11.40 -10.22
CA SER A 143 25.40 -10.85 -11.49
C SER A 143 24.16 -11.61 -11.95
N LEU A 144 23.19 -10.89 -12.54
CA LEU A 144 21.96 -11.43 -13.12
C LEU A 144 22.19 -12.43 -14.28
N SER A 145 23.45 -12.64 -14.71
CA SER A 145 23.83 -13.45 -15.87
C SER A 145 24.16 -14.91 -15.56
N ASP A 146 24.22 -15.33 -14.31
CA ASP A 146 24.44 -16.74 -13.96
C ASP A 146 23.08 -17.42 -13.71
N HIS A 147 22.34 -17.65 -14.80
CA HIS A 147 21.19 -18.55 -14.82
C HIS A 147 21.70 -19.99 -14.93
N ASP A 148 22.19 -20.54 -13.82
CA ASP A 148 22.09 -21.99 -13.61
C ASP A 148 20.69 -22.26 -13.06
N ASP A 149 19.87 -22.93 -13.86
CA ASP A 149 18.52 -23.41 -13.58
C ASP A 149 18.50 -24.50 -12.47
N GLU A 150 19.20 -24.29 -11.35
CA GLU A 150 18.86 -25.00 -10.12
C GLU A 150 17.61 -24.33 -9.56
N GLN A 151 16.45 -24.93 -9.88
CA GLN A 151 15.15 -24.58 -9.31
C GLN A 151 15.30 -24.38 -7.80
N SER A 152 15.25 -23.12 -7.35
CA SER A 152 15.11 -22.84 -5.93
C SER A 152 13.86 -23.58 -5.45
N THR A 153 13.99 -24.27 -4.33
CA THR A 153 12.83 -24.91 -3.72
C THR A 153 11.85 -23.83 -3.26
N GLU A 154 10.54 -24.12 -3.23
CA GLU A 154 9.53 -23.16 -2.73
C GLU A 154 9.88 -22.65 -1.32
N GLU A 155 10.55 -23.47 -0.51
CA GLU A 155 11.04 -23.11 0.82
C GLU A 155 12.19 -22.07 0.80
N GLU A 156 13.10 -22.15 -0.18
CA GLU A 156 14.20 -21.19 -0.34
C GLU A 156 13.67 -19.82 -0.77
N ASP A 157 12.74 -19.78 -1.72
CA ASP A 157 12.09 -18.54 -2.18
C ASP A 157 11.34 -17.84 -1.04
N LEU A 158 10.62 -18.60 -0.21
CA LEU A 158 9.91 -18.06 0.94
C LEU A 158 10.84 -17.42 1.96
N VAL A 159 12.08 -17.89 2.11
CA VAL A 159 13.07 -17.26 3.00
C VAL A 159 13.46 -15.88 2.47
N TYR A 160 13.71 -15.75 1.16
CA TYR A 160 14.00 -14.46 0.55
C TYR A 160 12.82 -13.49 0.68
N VAL A 161 11.60 -13.95 0.44
CA VAL A 161 10.38 -13.15 0.61
C VAL A 161 10.21 -12.70 2.06
N ARG A 162 10.38 -13.61 3.02
CA ARG A 162 10.27 -13.28 4.45
C ARG A 162 11.32 -12.25 4.89
N ARG A 163 12.57 -12.41 4.44
CA ARG A 163 13.64 -11.44 4.72
C ARG A 163 13.40 -10.10 4.04
N PHE A 164 12.86 -10.11 2.83
CA PHE A 164 12.48 -8.88 2.15
C PHE A 164 11.40 -8.14 2.97
N LEU A 165 10.34 -8.85 3.34
CA LEU A 165 9.21 -8.32 4.11
C LEU A 165 9.54 -7.93 5.55
N SER A 166 10.67 -8.35 6.11
CA SER A 166 11.10 -7.91 7.45
C SER A 166 11.58 -6.45 7.47
N ASN A 167 11.97 -5.89 6.32
CA ASN A 167 12.42 -4.50 6.19
C ASN A 167 11.72 -3.72 5.06
N HIS A 168 10.69 -4.32 4.46
CA HIS A 168 9.93 -3.71 3.38
C HIS A 168 8.44 -3.91 3.60
N ARG A 169 7.68 -3.05 2.95
CA ARG A 169 6.24 -3.18 2.82
C ARG A 169 5.84 -3.21 1.36
N ILE A 170 4.86 -4.04 1.04
CA ILE A 170 4.21 -4.10 -0.27
C ILE A 170 2.75 -3.70 -0.08
N ASN A 171 2.27 -2.73 -0.88
CA ASN A 171 0.84 -2.47 -1.03
C ASN A 171 0.43 -2.84 -2.45
N ILE A 172 -0.64 -3.62 -2.59
CA ILE A 172 -1.25 -3.98 -3.86
C ILE A 172 -2.62 -3.30 -3.92
N ASN A 173 -2.75 -2.27 -4.76
CA ASN A 173 -4.00 -1.54 -4.95
C ASN A 173 -4.69 -2.02 -6.22
N ILE A 174 -5.81 -2.73 -6.06
CA ILE A 174 -6.60 -3.33 -7.13
C ILE A 174 -7.80 -2.44 -7.41
N ARG A 175 -8.07 -2.20 -8.69
CA ARG A 175 -9.07 -1.25 -9.16
C ARG A 175 -9.85 -1.80 -10.33
N GLN A 176 -11.11 -1.40 -10.40
CA GLN A 176 -11.89 -1.46 -11.63
C GLN A 176 -11.70 -0.13 -12.36
N VAL A 177 -11.42 -0.20 -13.66
CA VAL A 177 -11.12 0.98 -14.48
C VAL A 177 -12.35 1.41 -15.25
N LEU A 178 -13.08 0.46 -15.84
CA LEU A 178 -14.24 0.71 -16.69
C LEU A 178 -15.56 0.55 -15.91
N PRO A 179 -16.58 1.39 -16.19
CA PRO A 179 -17.91 1.23 -15.62
C PRO A 179 -18.48 -0.18 -15.84
N THR A 180 -19.41 -0.60 -14.98
CA THR A 180 -20.01 -1.93 -15.08
C THR A 180 -20.74 -2.08 -16.41
N GLY A 181 -20.36 -3.08 -17.21
CA GLY A 181 -20.93 -3.35 -18.52
C GLY A 181 -20.13 -2.77 -19.70
N GLU A 182 -19.11 -1.95 -19.43
CA GLU A 182 -18.18 -1.45 -20.44
C GLU A 182 -16.96 -2.37 -20.56
N VAL A 183 -16.43 -2.50 -21.78
CA VAL A 183 -15.27 -3.37 -22.09
C VAL A 183 -14.15 -2.64 -22.82
N ASP A 184 -14.41 -1.45 -23.35
CA ASP A 184 -13.47 -0.64 -24.11
C ASP A 184 -13.42 0.79 -23.56
N PHE A 185 -12.25 1.41 -23.68
CA PHE A 185 -12.11 2.84 -23.40
C PHE A 185 -12.86 3.67 -24.44
N PRO A 186 -13.42 4.84 -24.05
CA PRO A 186 -13.98 5.76 -25.01
C PRO A 186 -12.90 6.18 -26.03
N PRO A 187 -13.28 6.43 -27.29
CA PRO A 187 -12.34 6.92 -28.29
C PRO A 187 -11.71 8.22 -27.78
N ALA A 188 -10.40 8.40 -28.04
CA ALA A 188 -9.70 9.62 -27.67
C ALA A 188 -10.44 10.82 -28.28
N SER A 189 -10.87 11.76 -27.45
CA SER A 189 -11.37 13.05 -27.94
C SER A 189 -10.22 13.74 -28.65
N VAL A 190 -10.37 14.02 -29.95
CA VAL A 190 -9.49 14.96 -30.65
C VAL A 190 -9.70 16.29 -29.93
N ALA A 191 -8.67 16.76 -29.23
CA ALA A 191 -8.73 18.07 -28.59
C ALA A 191 -8.74 19.12 -29.71
N ASP A 192 -9.85 19.86 -29.81
CA ASP A 192 -9.93 21.13 -30.56
C ASP A 192 -9.21 22.26 -29.80
#